data_AF-A0A973KUB3-F1
#
_entry.id   AF-A0A973KUB3-F1
#
_cell.length_a   1.000
_cell.length_b   1.000
_cell.length_c   1.000
_cell.angle_alpha   90.00
_cell.angle_beta   90.00
_cell.angle_gamma   90.00
#
_symmetry.space_group_name_H-M   'P 1'
#
loop_
_entity.id
_entity.type
_entity.pdbx_description
1 polymer ?
#
loop_
_entity_poly.entity_id
_entity_poly.type
_entity_poly.pdbx_seq_one_letter_code
_entity_poly.pdbx_strand_id
1 'polypeptide(L)' 'LRGLPLRDRLRHGHLLAAAALTVPGDLAVPPSRARTDALAALDDTAWGRLRLGPGWTDRADDLLEEVAR' A
#
# COMPACT_ATOMS: atom_id res chain seq x y z
N LEU A 1 1.48 9.52 -7.40
CA LEU A 1 2.75 9.24 -8.11
C LEU A 1 3.37 10.47 -8.77
N ARG A 2 2.59 11.33 -9.43
CA ARG A 2 3.12 12.62 -9.93
C ARG A 2 3.70 13.45 -8.78
N GLY A 3 4.78 14.17 -9.03
CA GLY A 3 5.46 15.01 -8.04
C GLY A 3 6.31 14.26 -7.01
N LEU A 4 6.48 12.94 -7.13
CA LEU A 4 7.32 12.15 -6.23
C LEU A 4 8.71 11.85 -6.84
N PRO A 5 9.78 11.80 -6.01
CA PRO A 5 11.07 11.25 -6.41
C PRO A 5 10.93 9.85 -7.04
N LEU A 6 11.87 9.47 -7.91
CA LEU A 6 11.83 8.18 -8.60
C LEU A 6 11.76 6.99 -7.63
N ARG A 7 12.56 7.03 -6.56
CA ARG A 7 12.58 6.00 -5.50
C ARG A 7 11.20 5.80 -4.90
N ASP A 8 10.52 6.89 -4.56
CA ASP A 8 9.21 6.82 -3.91
C ASP A 8 8.13 6.32 -4.88
N ARG A 9 8.23 6.67 -6.17
CA ARG A 9 7.35 6.12 -7.21
C ARG A 9 7.48 4.61 -7.33
N LEU A 10 8.72 4.10 -7.36
CA LEU A 10 8.99 2.66 -7.44
C LEU A 10 8.48 1.92 -6.20
N ARG A 11 8.70 2.50 -5.01
CA ARG A 11 8.22 1.92 -3.74
C ARG A 11 6.70 1.91 -3.65
N HIS A 12 6.03 2.98 -4.07
CA HIS A 12 4.56 2.98 -4.18
C HIS A 12 4.06 1.88 -5.13
N GLY A 13 4.71 1.71 -6.29
CA GLY A 13 4.36 0.63 -7.22
C GLY A 13 4.51 -0.76 -6.58
N HIS A 14 5.61 -0.98 -5.85
CA HIS A 14 5.84 -2.23 -5.13
C HIS A 14 4.77 -2.50 -4.06
N LEU A 15 4.36 -1.48 -3.31
CA LEU A 15 3.31 -1.59 -2.29
C LEU A 15 1.94 -1.90 -2.90
N LEU A 16 1.57 -1.25 -4.00
CA LEU A 16 0.32 -1.56 -4.71
C LEU A 16 0.33 -2.99 -5.27
N ALA A 17 1.46 -3.43 -5.83
CA ALA A 17 1.61 -4.81 -6.28
C ALA A 17 1.49 -5.81 -5.11
N ALA A 18 2.10 -5.51 -3.96
CA ALA A 18 1.97 -6.33 -2.77
C ALA A 18 0.51 -6.42 -2.29
N ALA A 19 -0.26 -5.32 -2.33
CA ALA A 19 -1.70 -5.35 -2.00
C ALA A 19 -2.45 -6.35 -2.89
N ALA A 20 -2.28 -6.26 -4.22
CA ALA A 20 -2.89 -7.17 -5.18
C ALA A 20 -2.52 -8.64 -4.95
N LEU A 21 -1.26 -8.91 -4.57
CA LEU A 21 -0.79 -10.28 -4.32
C LEU A 21 -1.20 -10.86 -2.96
N THR A 22 -1.82 -10.06 -2.10
CA THR A 22 -2.22 -10.47 -0.73
C THR A 22 -3.73 -10.65 -0.54
N VAL A 23 -4.51 -10.53 -1.62
CA VAL A 23 -5.96 -10.79 -1.65
C VAL A 23 -6.29 -11.91 -2.65
N PRO A 24 -7.44 -12.59 -2.51
CA PRO A 24 -7.95 -13.44 -3.59
C PRO A 24 -8.35 -12.60 -4.83
N GLY A 25 -7.89 -13.00 -6.01
CA GLY A 25 -8.14 -12.26 -7.26
C GLY A 25 -7.20 -11.06 -7.44
N ASP A 26 -7.47 -10.21 -8.43
CA ASP A 26 -6.65 -9.06 -8.81
C ASP A 26 -7.24 -7.70 -8.40
N LEU A 27 -8.33 -7.70 -7.61
CA LEU A 27 -9.11 -6.52 -7.24
C LEU A 27 -8.90 -6.11 -5.77
N ALA A 28 -7.65 -5.97 -5.33
CA ALA A 28 -7.36 -5.42 -4.01
C ALA A 28 -7.87 -3.97 -3.88
N VAL A 29 -8.45 -3.65 -2.73
CA VAL A 29 -8.70 -2.25 -2.35
C VAL A 29 -7.34 -1.55 -2.24
N PRO A 30 -7.12 -0.41 -2.92
CA PRO A 30 -5.87 0.30 -2.82
C PRO A 30 -5.56 0.71 -1.37
N PRO A 31 -4.33 0.51 -0.86
CA PRO A 31 -3.96 0.97 0.47
C PRO A 31 -4.10 2.49 0.60
N SER A 32 -4.40 2.96 1.81
CA SER A 32 -4.48 4.40 2.06
C SER A 32 -3.18 5.11 1.68
N ARG A 33 -3.31 6.36 1.21
CA ARG A 33 -2.14 7.13 0.78
C ARG A 33 -1.16 7.36 1.93
N ALA A 34 -1.67 7.67 3.12
CA ALA A 34 -0.86 7.87 4.32
C ALA A 34 -0.04 6.63 4.69
N ARG A 35 -0.65 5.43 4.62
CA ARG A 35 0.07 4.16 4.86
C ARG A 35 1.14 3.93 3.81
N THR A 36 0.80 4.17 2.54
CA THR A 36 1.72 3.96 1.42
C THR A 36 2.91 4.92 1.49
N ASP A 37 2.68 6.19 1.83
CA ASP A 37 3.74 7.20 2.03
C ASP A 37 4.65 6.81 3.21
N ALA A 38 4.08 6.39 4.35
CA ALA A 38 4.84 5.97 5.52
C ALA A 38 5.77 4.77 5.23
N LEU A 39 5.27 3.76 4.51
CA LEU A 39 6.07 2.60 4.13
C LEU A 39 7.10 2.92 3.03
N ALA A 40 6.75 3.79 2.07
CA ALA A 40 7.67 4.23 1.04
C ALA A 40 8.83 5.07 1.60
N ALA A 41 8.65 5.73 2.73
CA ALA A 41 9.66 6.54 3.41
C ALA A 41 10.68 5.74 4.24
N LEU A 42 10.47 4.42 4.44
CA LEU A 42 11.41 3.57 5.16
C LEU A 42 12.84 3.70 4.60
N ASP A 43 13.86 3.61 5.46
CA ASP A 43 15.23 3.49 4.96
C ASP A 43 15.43 2.19 4.15
N ASP A 44 16.53 2.07 3.41
CA ASP A 44 16.77 0.90 2.55
C ASP A 44 16.88 -0.41 3.33
N THR A 45 17.33 -0.33 4.58
CA THR A 45 17.52 -1.49 5.45
C THR A 45 16.18 -2.01 5.97
N ALA A 46 15.29 -1.13 6.42
CA ALA A 46 13.93 -1.45 6.82
C ALA A 46 13.09 -1.89 5.61
N TRP A 47 13.22 -1.20 4.48
CA TRP A 47 12.58 -1.56 3.22
C TRP A 47 12.97 -2.97 2.77
N GLY A 48 14.27 -3.32 2.81
CA GLY A 48 14.76 -4.64 2.40
C GLY A 48 14.28 -5.80 3.27
N ARG A 49 13.78 -5.52 4.48
CA ARG A 49 13.20 -6.51 5.39
C ARG A 49 11.67 -6.50 5.41
N LEU A 50 11.03 -5.60 4.69
CA LEU A 50 9.58 -5.47 4.70
C LEU A 50 8.92 -6.74 4.13
N ARG A 51 8.01 -7.33 4.92
CA ARG A 51 7.19 -8.47 4.52
C ARG A 51 5.73 -8.10 4.77
N LEU A 52 4.93 -8.11 3.71
CA LEU A 52 3.51 -7.75 3.73
C LEU A 52 2.70 -9.02 3.46
N GLY A 53 1.77 -9.32 4.36
CA GLY A 53 0.85 -10.46 4.24
C GLY A 53 -0.61 -9.99 4.22
N PRO A 54 -1.58 -10.89 4.05
CA PRO A 54 -2.99 -10.55 4.02
C PRO A 54 -3.41 -9.60 5.16
N GLY A 55 -4.23 -8.60 4.84
CA GLY A 55 -4.73 -7.60 5.79
C GLY A 55 -3.75 -6.48 6.17
N TRP A 56 -2.54 -6.44 5.59
CA TRP A 56 -1.58 -5.35 5.83
C TRP A 56 -2.11 -3.97 5.37
N THR A 57 -3.17 -3.92 4.57
CA THR A 57 -3.85 -2.71 4.12
C THR A 57 -4.87 -2.17 5.12
N ASP A 58 -5.31 -2.98 6.09
CA ASP A 58 -6.62 -2.82 6.76
C ASP A 58 -6.60 -1.89 7.98
N ARG A 59 -5.83 -0.78 7.95
CA ARG A 59 -6.01 0.32 8.92
C ARG A 59 -5.70 1.69 8.33
N ALA A 60 -6.76 2.37 7.89
CA ALA A 60 -7.20 3.64 8.45
C ALA A 60 -8.67 3.83 8.00
N ASP A 61 -9.59 3.51 8.92
CA ASP A 61 -11.02 3.82 8.93
C ASP A 61 -11.99 2.93 8.12
N ASP A 62 -13.01 2.48 8.85
CA ASP A 62 -14.21 1.72 8.49
C ASP A 62 -15.13 2.41 7.45
N LEU A 63 -14.58 3.14 6.47
CA LEU A 63 -15.31 4.06 5.57
C LEU A 63 -15.64 3.48 4.19
N LEU A 64 -15.84 2.15 4.08
CA LEU A 64 -16.47 1.54 2.90
C LEU A 64 -17.90 1.05 3.16
N GLU A 65 -18.48 1.31 4.33
CA GLU A 65 -19.93 1.13 4.53
C GLU A 65 -20.77 2.13 3.70
N GLU A 66 -20.18 3.20 3.14
CA GLU A 66 -20.94 4.31 2.53
C GLU A 66 -21.00 4.30 0.97
N VAL A 67 -20.41 3.32 0.28
CA VAL A 67 -20.52 3.21 -1.20
C VAL A 67 -21.66 2.29 -1.65
N ALA A 68 -22.37 1.67 -0.71
CA ALA A 68 -23.47 0.74 -0.98
C ALA A 68 -24.82 1.17 -0.36
N ARG A 69 -25.16 2.46 -0.39
CA ARG A 69 -26.53 2.95 -0.18
C ARG A 69 -27.00 3.81 -1.34
#